data_AF-A0A7W6FX27-F1
#
_entry.id   AF-A0A7W6FX27-F1
#
_cell.length_a   1.000
_cell.length_b   1.000
_cell.length_c   1.000
_cell.angle_alpha   90.00
_cell.angle_beta   90.00
_cell.angle_gamma   90.00
#
_symmetry.space_group_name_H-M   'P 1'
#
loop_
_entity.id
_entity.type
_entity.pdbx_description
1 polymer ?
#
loop_
_entity_poly.entity_id
_entity_poly.type
_entity_poly.pdbx_seq_one_letter_code
_entity_poly.pdbx_strand_id
1 'polypeptide(L)'
;MALRFAERVGTPGSDNLAGATNTITFGLAGNDTLTSSGGSVFSVLVGGSGNDTYTSRPGTVITVADNGGGFDRLVTSTLSLGSNTVTAIVDGRHFLALNQDTGEAVFVLDYQQSSNAIEAIQTPDGTFSSVELVAFAQAQPSFQGNLAWEDLLRYGLAQPVSTLDTNEAIAFYAYRATALENALPVGSEDAVYRFFDTRSGSHFYTASVAERDQVAASLPDFRYEGEAFEAAPDGAAGTIDVFRFLNTQTGTHFYTANVAERDLLIQTNGTSRYEGEAYEAYAEDGAGRAALHRFLNTDTGSHFYTASADEQAFVAANFAQYRYEGVGYYVDL
;
A
#
# COMPACT_ATOMS: atom_id res chain seq x y z
N MET A 1 -19.80 8.21 12.08
CA MET A 1 -18.86 9.11 11.36
C MET A 1 -17.55 8.35 11.34
N ALA A 2 -17.09 7.88 10.18
CA ALA A 2 -15.91 7.00 10.13
C ALA A 2 -14.70 7.69 10.77
N LEU A 3 -14.10 7.07 11.79
CA LEU A 3 -12.93 7.59 12.49
C LEU A 3 -11.73 7.57 11.53
N ARG A 4 -11.15 8.75 11.26
CA ARG A 4 -10.02 8.92 10.34
C ARG A 4 -8.86 9.60 11.05
N PHE A 5 -7.75 8.89 11.17
CA PHE A 5 -6.47 9.36 11.67
C PHE A 5 -5.55 9.80 10.52
N ALA A 6 -4.58 10.65 10.83
CA ALA A 6 -3.54 11.00 9.89
C ALA A 6 -2.63 9.78 9.63
N GLU A 7 -2.42 9.44 8.36
CA GLU A 7 -1.60 8.30 7.96
C GLU A 7 -0.11 8.66 7.93
N ARG A 8 0.73 7.75 8.42
CA ARG A 8 2.18 7.71 8.24
C ARG A 8 2.53 6.35 7.67
N VAL A 9 3.30 6.32 6.59
CA VAL A 9 3.59 5.09 5.85
C VAL A 9 5.11 4.95 5.76
N GLY A 10 5.62 3.77 6.11
CA GLY A 10 7.00 3.35 5.91
C GLY A 10 7.28 2.95 4.46
N THR A 11 8.25 2.07 4.29
CA THR A 11 8.72 1.52 3.03
C THR A 11 8.58 0.00 3.05
N PRO A 12 8.78 -0.71 1.93
CA PRO A 12 8.86 -2.18 1.94
C PRO A 12 10.15 -2.76 2.59
N GLY A 13 10.91 -1.96 3.33
CA GLY A 13 12.14 -2.33 4.02
C GLY A 13 12.03 -2.03 5.52
N SER A 14 13.07 -2.38 6.30
CA SER A 14 13.02 -2.17 7.76
C SER A 14 13.14 -0.70 8.15
N ASP A 15 12.11 -0.17 8.81
CA ASP A 15 11.95 1.23 9.17
C ASP A 15 11.98 1.48 10.68
N ASN A 16 12.24 2.75 11.05
CA ASN A 16 12.09 3.22 12.42
C ASN A 16 11.11 4.40 12.44
N LEU A 17 9.88 4.12 12.88
CA LEU A 17 8.74 5.01 12.73
C LEU A 17 8.22 5.47 14.09
N ALA A 18 7.84 6.75 14.15
CA ALA A 18 7.27 7.34 15.34
C ALA A 18 5.78 7.69 15.13
N GLY A 19 4.91 7.03 15.90
CA GLY A 19 3.51 7.39 16.03
C GLY A 19 3.32 8.63 16.90
N ALA A 20 2.23 9.36 16.66
CA ALA A 20 1.84 10.56 17.41
C ALA A 20 0.35 10.52 17.76
N THR A 21 -0.15 11.60 18.36
CA THR A 21 -1.57 11.67 18.70
C THR A 21 -2.44 11.69 17.45
N ASN A 22 -3.48 10.86 17.45
CA ASN A 22 -4.44 10.73 16.33
C ASN A 22 -3.77 10.36 15.00
N THR A 23 -2.78 9.45 15.04
CA THR A 23 -2.12 8.93 13.84
C THR A 23 -2.27 7.43 13.73
N ILE A 24 -2.30 6.94 12.49
CA ILE A 24 -2.01 5.55 12.16
C ILE A 24 -0.68 5.47 11.43
N THR A 25 0.20 4.58 11.87
CA THR A 25 1.54 4.37 11.31
C THR A 25 1.62 2.96 10.76
N PHE A 26 1.88 2.84 9.45
CA PHE A 26 2.06 1.58 8.74
C PHE A 26 3.55 1.32 8.50
N GLY A 27 4.06 0.18 8.96
CA GLY A 27 5.41 -0.32 8.67
C GLY A 27 5.54 -0.85 7.25
N LEU A 28 4.57 -1.67 6.83
CA LEU A 28 4.53 -2.47 5.61
C LEU A 28 5.40 -3.74 5.73
N ALA A 29 6.05 -4.16 4.65
CA ALA A 29 6.97 -5.28 4.70
C ALA A 29 8.30 -4.84 5.32
N GLY A 30 8.90 -5.66 6.20
CA GLY A 30 10.15 -5.28 6.84
C GLY A 30 10.23 -5.80 8.27
N ASN A 31 11.31 -5.48 8.97
CA ASN A 31 11.38 -5.69 10.41
C ASN A 31 11.36 -4.31 11.06
N ASP A 32 10.16 -3.78 11.27
CA ASP A 32 9.97 -2.38 11.61
C ASP A 32 10.03 -2.13 13.10
N THR A 33 10.49 -0.96 13.48
CA THR A 33 10.43 -0.47 14.86
C THR A 33 9.44 0.68 14.95
N LEU A 34 8.27 0.41 15.53
CA LEU A 34 7.19 1.37 15.69
C LEU A 34 7.09 1.84 17.14
N THR A 35 7.36 3.13 17.38
CA THR A 35 7.37 3.71 18.73
C THR A 35 6.38 4.87 18.85
N SER A 36 5.69 5.00 19.97
CA SER A 36 4.86 6.19 20.23
C SER A 36 5.67 7.37 20.76
N SER A 37 5.28 8.58 20.36
CA SER A 37 5.79 9.82 20.97
C SER A 37 5.31 9.91 22.43
N GLY A 38 6.14 10.41 23.35
CA GLY A 38 5.77 10.48 24.77
C GLY A 38 4.47 11.27 24.99
N GLY A 39 3.56 10.72 25.80
CA GLY A 39 2.25 11.33 26.07
C GLY A 39 1.22 11.25 24.92
N SER A 40 1.54 10.59 23.80
CA SER A 40 0.60 10.50 22.68
C SER A 40 -0.56 9.56 22.98
N VAL A 41 -1.78 10.04 22.74
CA VAL A 41 -3.01 9.23 22.76
C VAL A 41 -3.50 8.89 21.35
N PHE A 42 -4.09 7.71 21.14
CA PHE A 42 -4.56 7.22 19.84
C PHE A 42 -3.46 7.09 18.78
N SER A 43 -2.33 6.51 19.17
CA SER A 43 -1.28 6.13 18.24
C SER A 43 -1.52 4.70 17.79
N VAL A 44 -2.09 4.51 16.60
CA VAL A 44 -2.28 3.18 16.00
C VAL A 44 -1.00 2.80 15.25
N LEU A 45 -0.43 1.65 15.59
CA LEU A 45 0.80 1.11 15.03
C LEU A 45 0.47 -0.21 14.32
N VAL A 46 0.72 -0.25 13.02
CA VAL A 46 0.49 -1.39 12.14
C VAL A 46 1.87 -1.79 11.61
N GLY A 47 2.36 -2.97 11.97
CA GLY A 47 3.64 -3.49 11.49
C GLY A 47 3.52 -3.85 10.02
N GLY A 48 2.92 -5.00 9.74
CA GLY A 48 2.77 -5.54 8.40
C GLY A 48 3.42 -6.92 8.39
N SER A 49 4.06 -7.30 7.30
CA SER A 49 4.77 -8.57 7.19
C SER A 49 6.23 -8.45 7.61
N GLY A 50 6.68 -9.41 8.42
CA GLY A 50 8.06 -9.51 8.89
C GLY A 50 8.10 -9.62 10.40
N ASN A 51 9.17 -9.18 11.06
CA ASN A 51 9.30 -9.28 12.52
C ASN A 51 9.37 -7.87 13.11
N ASP A 52 8.24 -7.38 13.57
CA ASP A 52 8.08 -5.99 13.99
C ASP A 52 8.26 -5.82 15.50
N THR A 53 8.74 -4.65 15.90
CA THR A 53 8.87 -4.25 17.29
C THR A 53 8.05 -3.00 17.58
N TYR A 54 7.05 -3.15 18.43
CA TYR A 54 6.20 -2.08 18.95
C TYR A 54 6.71 -1.64 20.33
N THR A 55 6.80 -0.33 20.59
CA THR A 55 7.24 0.20 21.89
C THR A 55 6.26 1.22 22.45
N SER A 56 5.72 0.95 23.64
CA SER A 56 4.93 1.92 24.41
C SER A 56 5.79 2.66 25.45
N ARG A 57 5.32 3.84 25.86
CA ARG A 57 5.97 4.72 26.82
C ARG A 57 4.99 5.18 27.91
N PRO A 58 5.47 5.69 29.06
CA PRO A 58 4.60 6.27 30.09
C PRO A 58 3.68 7.37 29.50
N GLY A 59 2.41 7.34 29.90
CA GLY A 59 1.39 8.29 29.44
C GLY A 59 0.94 8.13 27.99
N THR A 60 1.32 7.06 27.30
CA THR A 60 0.89 6.82 25.92
C THR A 60 -0.30 5.86 25.86
N VAL A 61 -1.20 6.08 24.90
CA VAL A 61 -2.25 5.13 24.53
C VAL A 61 -1.96 4.65 23.11
N ILE A 62 -1.45 3.44 22.99
CA ILE A 62 -1.13 2.82 21.70
C ILE A 62 -2.11 1.70 21.36
N THR A 63 -2.35 1.53 20.07
CA THR A 63 -3.07 0.39 19.52
C THR A 63 -2.13 -0.36 18.60
N VAL A 64 -1.84 -1.61 18.92
CA VAL A 64 -1.08 -2.52 18.06
C VAL A 64 -2.08 -3.30 17.21
N ALA A 65 -1.94 -3.18 15.90
CA ALA A 65 -2.76 -3.86 14.91
C ALA A 65 -1.82 -4.61 13.96
N ASP A 66 -1.20 -5.66 14.48
CA ASP A 66 -0.36 -6.54 13.67
C ASP A 66 -1.24 -7.32 12.69
N ASN A 67 -0.86 -7.41 11.41
CA ASN A 67 -1.72 -8.00 10.37
C ASN A 67 -0.97 -8.77 9.27
N GLY A 68 0.35 -8.91 9.35
CA GLY A 68 1.14 -9.70 8.38
C GLY A 68 1.74 -10.98 8.95
N GLY A 69 1.65 -11.18 10.27
CA GLY A 69 2.27 -12.29 10.99
C GLY A 69 3.80 -12.20 10.98
N GLY A 70 4.45 -13.01 11.81
CA GLY A 70 5.86 -12.81 12.07
C GLY A 70 6.30 -13.43 13.39
N PHE A 71 7.46 -13.00 13.85
CA PHE A 71 7.83 -13.05 15.26
C PHE A 71 7.84 -11.62 15.79
N ASP A 72 6.69 -11.17 16.25
CA ASP A 72 6.43 -9.78 16.60
C ASP A 72 6.63 -9.56 18.09
N ARG A 73 7.11 -8.36 18.42
CA ARG A 73 7.49 -7.99 19.78
C ARG A 73 6.84 -6.69 20.21
N LEU A 74 6.18 -6.72 21.37
CA LEU A 74 5.73 -5.52 22.07
C LEU A 74 6.60 -5.31 23.31
N VAL A 75 7.19 -4.12 23.44
CA VAL A 75 7.96 -3.70 24.62
C VAL A 75 7.20 -2.61 25.36
N THR A 76 6.87 -2.87 26.63
CA THR A 76 6.19 -1.90 27.50
C THR A 76 7.15 -1.32 28.53
N SER A 77 6.96 -0.04 28.87
CA SER A 77 7.90 0.68 29.73
C SER A 77 7.55 0.56 31.22
N THR A 78 6.27 0.70 31.55
CA THR A 78 5.73 0.73 32.91
C THR A 78 4.51 -0.17 33.09
N LEU A 79 4.01 -0.77 32.01
CA LEU A 79 2.84 -1.65 32.02
C LEU A 79 3.23 -3.05 32.51
N SER A 80 3.24 -3.21 33.84
CA SER A 80 3.26 -4.49 34.57
C SER A 80 1.84 -5.07 34.68
N LEU A 81 1.67 -6.36 34.94
CA LEU A 81 0.34 -6.96 35.17
C LEU A 81 -0.05 -7.01 36.66
N GLY A 82 0.65 -6.24 37.50
CA GLY A 82 0.41 -6.12 38.94
C GLY A 82 -0.84 -5.31 39.33
N SER A 83 -0.94 -4.98 40.62
CA SER A 83 -2.19 -4.56 41.28
C SER A 83 -2.81 -3.24 40.83
N ASN A 84 -2.15 -2.45 39.98
CA ASN A 84 -2.71 -1.17 39.47
C ASN A 84 -2.86 -1.14 37.94
N THR A 85 -2.90 -2.31 37.32
CA THR A 85 -3.16 -2.46 35.89
C THR A 85 -4.55 -3.01 35.66
N VAL A 86 -5.37 -2.22 34.97
CA VAL A 86 -6.69 -2.63 34.49
C VAL A 86 -6.48 -3.43 33.21
N THR A 87 -6.97 -4.66 33.18
CA THR A 87 -6.99 -5.49 31.97
C THR A 87 -8.41 -5.83 31.57
N ALA A 88 -8.67 -5.97 30.28
CA ALA A 88 -9.98 -6.33 29.76
C ALA A 88 -9.87 -6.99 28.40
N ILE A 89 -10.90 -7.76 28.04
CA ILE A 89 -11.21 -8.01 26.64
C ILE A 89 -12.18 -6.92 26.19
N VAL A 90 -11.96 -6.36 25.01
CA VAL A 90 -12.83 -5.33 24.42
C VAL A 90 -13.53 -5.92 23.22
N ASP A 91 -14.86 -5.77 23.19
CA ASP A 91 -15.76 -6.26 22.14
C ASP A 91 -15.62 -7.77 21.85
N GLY A 92 -15.14 -8.54 22.83
CA GLY A 92 -14.86 -9.97 22.69
C GLY A 92 -13.66 -10.31 21.81
N ARG A 93 -12.90 -9.33 21.32
CA ARG A 93 -11.88 -9.51 20.27
C ARG A 93 -10.50 -8.95 20.59
N HIS A 94 -10.44 -7.81 21.29
CA HIS A 94 -9.19 -7.06 21.50
C HIS A 94 -8.75 -7.15 22.95
N PHE A 95 -7.44 -7.16 23.21
CA PHE A 95 -6.92 -7.10 24.57
C PHE A 95 -6.58 -5.67 24.95
N LEU A 96 -6.94 -5.26 26.16
CA LEU A 96 -6.55 -3.99 26.77
C LEU A 96 -5.74 -4.25 28.04
N ALA A 97 -4.65 -3.52 28.19
CA ALA A 97 -3.97 -3.32 29.47
C ALA A 97 -3.67 -1.82 29.68
N LEU A 98 -4.05 -1.29 30.84
CA LEU A 98 -3.88 0.11 31.25
C LEU A 98 -3.25 0.17 32.65
N ASN A 99 -2.09 0.79 32.78
CA ASN A 99 -1.51 1.14 34.08
C ASN A 99 -2.12 2.47 34.56
N GLN A 100 -2.87 2.44 35.68
CA GLN A 100 -3.56 3.62 36.18
C GLN A 100 -2.64 4.66 36.84
N ASP A 101 -1.42 4.28 37.26
CA ASP A 101 -0.44 5.22 37.82
C ASP A 101 0.26 6.04 36.74
N THR A 102 0.64 5.38 35.64
CA THR A 102 1.47 5.99 34.60
C THR A 102 0.66 6.47 33.39
N GLY A 103 -0.59 6.03 33.26
CA GLY A 103 -1.43 6.31 32.10
C GLY A 103 -0.98 5.61 30.82
N GLU A 104 -0.04 4.65 30.91
CA GLU A 104 0.34 3.80 29.78
C GLU A 104 -0.77 2.79 29.50
N ALA A 105 -1.31 2.80 28.28
CA ALA A 105 -2.30 1.85 27.81
C ALA A 105 -1.89 1.24 26.46
N VAL A 106 -2.11 -0.06 26.35
CA VAL A 106 -1.90 -0.81 25.11
C VAL A 106 -3.19 -1.56 24.77
N PHE A 107 -3.62 -1.39 23.52
CA PHE A 107 -4.56 -2.29 22.87
C PHE A 107 -3.80 -3.24 21.93
N VAL A 108 -4.14 -4.52 21.94
CA VAL A 108 -3.74 -5.47 20.90
C VAL A 108 -5.00 -5.94 20.19
N LEU A 109 -5.14 -5.56 18.93
CA LEU A 109 -6.35 -5.86 18.17
C LEU A 109 -6.37 -7.31 17.70
N ASP A 110 -7.52 -7.97 17.83
CA ASP A 110 -7.78 -9.27 17.21
C ASP A 110 -6.71 -10.33 17.55
N TYR A 111 -6.10 -10.25 18.75
CA TYR A 111 -4.95 -11.04 19.22
C TYR A 111 -5.13 -12.57 19.15
N GLN A 112 -6.37 -13.03 18.99
CA GLN A 112 -6.72 -14.44 18.85
C GLN A 112 -6.49 -14.96 17.43
N GLN A 113 -6.37 -14.07 16.45
CA GLN A 113 -5.99 -14.41 15.08
C GLN A 113 -4.47 -14.58 15.02
N SER A 114 -4.00 -15.67 14.41
CA SER A 114 -2.57 -15.99 14.39
C SER A 114 -1.72 -14.97 13.64
N SER A 115 -2.30 -14.22 12.71
CA SER A 115 -1.65 -13.14 11.94
C SER A 115 -1.61 -11.80 12.68
N ASN A 116 -2.23 -11.72 13.86
CA ASN A 116 -2.35 -10.50 14.67
C ASN A 116 -1.84 -10.72 16.09
N ALA A 117 -1.31 -11.92 16.35
CA ALA A 117 -0.75 -12.27 17.64
C ALA A 117 0.61 -11.60 17.79
N ILE A 118 0.95 -11.21 19.02
CA ILE A 118 2.31 -10.79 19.36
C ILE A 118 2.99 -11.94 20.10
N GLU A 119 4.07 -12.46 19.52
CA GLU A 119 4.79 -13.64 20.03
C GLU A 119 5.58 -13.32 21.29
N ALA A 120 6.09 -12.09 21.42
CA ALA A 120 6.88 -11.65 22.54
C ALA A 120 6.41 -10.31 23.12
N ILE A 121 5.67 -10.35 24.22
CA ILE A 121 5.28 -9.17 24.99
C ILE A 121 6.22 -9.04 26.19
N GLN A 122 7.18 -8.12 26.08
CA GLN A 122 8.14 -7.80 27.12
C GLN A 122 7.59 -6.71 28.03
N THR A 123 7.34 -7.06 29.29
CA THR A 123 6.91 -6.16 30.35
C THR A 123 7.99 -6.04 31.43
N PRO A 124 7.86 -5.12 32.40
CA PRO A 124 8.74 -5.08 33.57
C PRO A 124 8.78 -6.38 34.39
N ASP A 125 7.72 -7.22 34.29
CA ASP A 125 7.59 -8.46 35.07
C ASP A 125 8.17 -9.68 34.35
N GLY A 126 8.46 -9.59 33.04
CA GLY A 126 8.93 -10.72 32.24
C GLY A 126 8.57 -10.62 30.76
N THR A 127 8.74 -11.72 30.03
CA THR A 127 8.31 -11.83 28.62
C THR A 127 7.26 -12.93 28.51
N PHE A 128 6.17 -12.62 27.83
CA PHE A 128 5.00 -13.50 27.69
C PHE A 128 4.55 -13.51 26.24
N SER A 129 4.03 -14.64 25.74
CA SER A 129 3.22 -14.62 24.53
C SER A 129 1.86 -13.95 24.78
N SER A 130 1.17 -13.51 23.72
CA SER A 130 -0.20 -12.97 23.81
C SER A 130 -1.16 -13.91 24.57
N VAL A 131 -1.04 -15.22 24.35
CA VAL A 131 -1.90 -16.23 25.00
C VAL A 131 -1.60 -16.33 26.50
N GLU A 132 -0.32 -16.41 26.87
CA GLU A 132 0.08 -16.48 28.28
C GLU A 132 -0.30 -15.21 29.05
N LEU A 133 -0.12 -14.04 28.42
CA LEU A 133 -0.45 -12.74 29.01
C LEU A 133 -1.95 -12.65 29.31
N VAL A 134 -2.80 -13.04 28.37
CA VAL A 134 -4.26 -13.00 28.53
C VAL A 134 -4.72 -14.02 29.58
N ALA A 135 -4.18 -15.23 29.57
CA ALA A 135 -4.51 -16.24 30.58
C ALA A 135 -4.13 -15.78 32.00
N PHE A 136 -2.96 -15.14 32.13
CA PHE A 136 -2.53 -14.55 33.39
C PHE A 136 -3.45 -13.40 33.81
N ALA A 137 -3.76 -12.48 32.89
CA ALA A 137 -4.62 -11.34 33.15
C ALA A 137 -6.00 -11.77 33.65
N GLN A 138 -6.63 -12.76 33.00
CA GLN A 138 -7.94 -13.32 33.39
C GLN A 138 -7.96 -13.93 34.80
N ALA A 139 -6.81 -14.36 35.33
CA ALA A 139 -6.69 -14.86 36.69
C ALA A 139 -6.54 -13.76 37.75
N GLN A 140 -6.31 -12.50 37.34
CA GLN A 140 -6.13 -11.38 38.26
C GLN A 140 -7.47 -10.73 38.65
N PRO A 141 -7.63 -10.28 39.91
CA PRO A 141 -8.80 -9.51 40.33
C PRO A 141 -8.99 -8.17 39.59
N SER A 142 -7.93 -7.64 38.96
CA SER A 142 -7.98 -6.40 38.19
C SER A 142 -8.56 -6.57 36.78
N PHE A 143 -8.82 -7.80 36.34
CA PHE A 143 -9.45 -8.09 35.07
C PHE A 143 -10.94 -7.73 35.09
N GLN A 144 -11.36 -6.91 34.12
CA GLN A 144 -12.70 -6.33 34.06
C GLN A 144 -13.70 -7.16 33.24
N GLY A 145 -13.30 -8.34 32.75
CA GLY A 145 -14.12 -9.13 31.86
C GLY A 145 -14.13 -8.58 30.43
N ASN A 146 -15.30 -8.68 29.79
CA ASN A 146 -15.52 -8.16 28.45
C ASN A 146 -16.20 -6.79 28.52
N LEU A 147 -15.60 -5.78 27.88
CA LEU A 147 -16.08 -4.40 27.85
C LEU A 147 -16.47 -4.00 26.43
N ALA A 148 -17.46 -3.12 26.28
CA ALA A 148 -17.67 -2.40 25.02
C ALA A 148 -16.62 -1.29 24.87
N TRP A 149 -16.47 -0.71 23.67
CA TRP A 149 -15.57 0.43 23.49
C TRP A 149 -16.03 1.66 24.29
N GLU A 150 -17.35 1.85 24.43
CA GLU A 150 -17.95 2.95 25.18
C GLU A 150 -17.65 2.87 26.70
N ASP A 151 -17.45 1.66 27.21
CA ASP A 151 -17.17 1.40 28.62
C ASP A 151 -15.83 1.98 29.08
N LEU A 152 -14.91 2.20 28.16
CA LEU A 152 -13.52 2.61 28.44
C LEU A 152 -13.44 4.03 29.01
N LEU A 153 -14.46 4.85 28.78
CA LEU A 153 -14.60 6.19 29.37
C LEU A 153 -14.52 6.16 30.90
N ARG A 154 -14.99 5.09 31.54
CA ARG A 154 -14.94 4.94 33.01
C ARG A 154 -13.51 4.85 33.56
N TYR A 155 -12.54 4.49 32.70
CA TYR A 155 -11.13 4.34 33.03
C TYR A 155 -10.27 5.49 32.52
N GLY A 156 -10.88 6.59 32.06
CA GLY A 156 -10.15 7.75 31.54
C GLY A 156 -9.61 7.57 30.11
N LEU A 157 -9.91 6.44 29.47
CA LEU A 157 -9.63 6.20 28.05
C LEU A 157 -10.80 6.76 27.24
N ALA A 158 -10.78 8.07 27.02
CA ALA A 158 -11.75 8.70 26.14
C ALA A 158 -11.47 8.24 24.70
N GLN A 159 -12.36 7.45 24.11
CA GLN A 159 -12.42 7.22 22.65
C GLN A 159 -13.63 8.02 22.13
N PRO A 160 -13.52 8.82 21.05
CA PRO A 160 -14.56 9.79 20.72
C PRO A 160 -15.79 9.19 20.01
N VAL A 161 -15.93 7.86 19.95
CA VAL A 161 -16.92 7.20 19.07
C VAL A 161 -17.52 5.92 19.67
N SER A 162 -18.61 5.44 19.05
CA SER A 162 -19.32 4.21 19.44
C SER A 162 -18.54 2.93 19.12
N THR A 163 -18.95 1.80 19.69
CA THR A 163 -18.45 0.46 19.32
C THR A 163 -18.55 0.20 17.83
N LEU A 164 -19.66 0.60 17.20
CA LEU A 164 -19.88 0.46 15.76
C LEU A 164 -18.84 1.24 14.95
N ASP A 165 -18.70 2.54 15.21
CA ASP A 165 -17.74 3.39 14.48
C ASP A 165 -16.29 2.93 14.70
N THR A 166 -15.97 2.42 15.89
CA THR A 166 -14.63 1.88 16.20
C THR A 166 -14.34 0.63 15.39
N ASN A 167 -15.29 -0.31 15.36
CA ASN A 167 -15.14 -1.55 14.60
C ASN A 167 -15.11 -1.30 13.08
N GLU A 168 -15.87 -0.34 12.57
CA GLU A 168 -15.77 0.11 11.17
C GLU A 168 -14.38 0.69 10.86
N ALA A 169 -13.79 1.46 11.78
CA ALA A 169 -12.45 2.01 11.61
C ALA A 169 -11.38 0.91 11.63
N ILE A 170 -11.49 -0.08 12.52
CA ILE A 170 -10.60 -1.25 12.55
C ILE A 170 -10.65 -1.99 11.21
N ALA A 171 -11.85 -2.29 10.71
CA ALA A 171 -12.01 -2.96 9.42
C ALA A 171 -11.46 -2.12 8.24
N PHE A 172 -11.72 -0.82 8.24
CA PHE A 172 -11.20 0.10 7.22
C PHE A 172 -9.66 0.09 7.21
N TYR A 173 -9.03 0.21 8.37
CA TYR A 173 -7.57 0.30 8.46
C TYR A 173 -6.86 -1.03 8.23
N ALA A 174 -7.48 -2.16 8.58
CA ALA A 174 -6.99 -3.47 8.17
C ALA A 174 -6.97 -3.61 6.64
N TYR A 175 -8.05 -3.22 5.96
CA TYR A 175 -8.09 -3.20 4.48
C TYR A 175 -7.05 -2.23 3.90
N ARG A 176 -6.90 -1.04 4.49
CA ARG A 176 -5.91 -0.03 4.07
C ARG A 176 -4.47 -0.55 4.21
N ALA A 177 -4.15 -1.22 5.32
CA ALA A 177 -2.84 -1.82 5.55
C ALA A 177 -2.51 -2.88 4.49
N THR A 178 -3.41 -3.83 4.27
CA THR A 178 -3.25 -4.84 3.21
C THR A 178 -3.13 -4.22 1.82
N ALA A 179 -3.85 -3.12 1.54
CA ALA A 179 -3.74 -2.42 0.27
C ALA A 179 -2.39 -1.70 0.11
N LEU A 180 -1.85 -1.09 1.17
CA LEU A 180 -0.54 -0.44 1.16
C LEU A 180 0.60 -1.46 1.05
N GLU A 181 0.47 -2.60 1.70
CA GLU A 181 1.46 -3.67 1.68
C GLU A 181 1.48 -4.43 0.35
N ASN A 182 0.32 -4.55 -0.29
CA ASN A 182 0.23 -5.04 -1.66
C ASN A 182 0.42 -3.93 -2.72
N ALA A 183 0.64 -2.67 -2.33
CA ALA A 183 0.69 -1.57 -3.28
C ALA A 183 1.93 -1.68 -4.17
N LEU A 184 1.68 -1.62 -5.47
CA LEU A 184 2.72 -1.33 -6.45
C LEU A 184 3.31 0.06 -6.12
N PRO A 185 4.64 0.28 -6.24
CA PRO A 185 5.28 1.56 -5.95
C PRO A 185 4.51 2.70 -6.61
N VAL A 186 4.10 3.72 -5.83
CA VAL A 186 3.58 4.97 -6.39
C VAL A 186 4.77 5.65 -7.07
N GLY A 187 4.76 5.69 -8.40
CA GLY A 187 5.78 6.38 -9.19
C GLY A 187 5.66 7.89 -9.02
N SER A 188 6.44 8.66 -9.76
CA SER A 188 6.27 10.11 -9.82
C SER A 188 4.87 10.50 -10.32
N GLU A 189 4.51 11.79 -10.19
CA GLU A 189 3.20 12.30 -10.60
C GLU A 189 2.88 12.01 -12.08
N ASP A 190 3.92 11.94 -12.92
CA ASP A 190 3.82 11.71 -14.36
C ASP A 190 4.20 10.27 -14.78
N ALA A 191 4.40 9.36 -13.82
CA ALA A 191 4.85 8.00 -14.11
C ALA A 191 3.88 7.22 -15.02
N VAL A 192 4.43 6.54 -16.02
CA VAL A 192 3.72 5.57 -16.86
C VAL A 192 4.11 4.16 -16.47
N TYR A 193 3.12 3.41 -16.02
CA TYR A 193 3.25 2.05 -15.49
C TYR A 193 3.13 1.00 -16.59
N ARG A 194 3.97 -0.03 -16.56
CA ARG A 194 3.99 -1.13 -17.55
C ARG A 194 3.57 -2.45 -16.93
N PHE A 195 2.77 -3.19 -17.69
CA PHE A 195 2.38 -4.57 -17.40
C PHE A 195 2.66 -5.47 -18.59
N PHE A 196 3.14 -6.69 -18.33
CA PHE A 196 3.24 -7.75 -19.32
C PHE A 196 1.99 -8.65 -19.27
N ASP A 197 1.21 -8.69 -20.36
CA ASP A 197 0.09 -9.61 -20.53
C ASP A 197 0.61 -10.98 -20.96
N THR A 198 0.64 -11.91 -20.02
CA THR A 198 1.14 -13.28 -20.22
C THR A 198 0.29 -14.12 -21.18
N ARG A 199 -0.97 -13.74 -21.43
CA ARG A 199 -1.87 -14.45 -22.35
C ARG A 199 -1.62 -14.04 -23.79
N SER A 200 -1.43 -12.75 -24.06
CA SER A 200 -1.19 -12.23 -25.41
C SER A 200 0.29 -12.04 -25.77
N GLY A 201 1.19 -12.04 -24.77
CA GLY A 201 2.60 -11.68 -24.93
C GLY A 201 2.83 -10.20 -25.23
N SER A 202 1.80 -9.35 -25.06
CA SER A 202 1.87 -7.90 -25.31
C SER A 202 2.06 -7.13 -24.00
N HIS A 203 2.29 -5.82 -24.11
CA HIS A 203 2.41 -4.95 -22.94
C HIS A 203 1.25 -3.96 -22.88
N PHE A 204 0.90 -3.57 -21.66
CA PHE A 204 -0.09 -2.55 -21.35
C PHE A 204 0.57 -1.42 -20.57
N TYR A 205 0.20 -0.18 -20.91
CA TYR A 205 0.75 1.04 -20.34
C TYR A 205 -0.37 1.95 -19.82
N THR A 206 -0.19 2.51 -18.63
CA THR A 206 -1.13 3.48 -18.05
C THR A 206 -0.42 4.53 -17.20
N ALA A 207 -0.84 5.79 -17.32
CA ALA A 207 -0.45 6.86 -16.40
C ALA A 207 -1.39 6.94 -15.17
N SER A 208 -2.51 6.21 -15.19
CA SER A 208 -3.48 6.25 -14.09
C SER A 208 -3.07 5.27 -12.98
N VAL A 209 -2.71 5.80 -11.82
CA VAL A 209 -2.46 5.02 -10.59
C VAL A 209 -3.68 4.14 -10.26
N ALA A 210 -4.89 4.67 -10.42
CA ALA A 210 -6.11 3.91 -10.16
C ALA A 210 -6.28 2.74 -11.16
N GLU A 211 -6.03 2.95 -12.45
CA GLU A 211 -6.11 1.88 -13.45
C GLU A 211 -5.02 0.83 -13.23
N ARG A 212 -3.79 1.25 -12.91
CA ARG A 212 -2.69 0.36 -12.52
C ARG A 212 -3.12 -0.55 -11.36
N ASP A 213 -3.63 0.03 -10.28
CA ASP A 213 -4.04 -0.72 -9.09
C ASP A 213 -5.20 -1.67 -9.42
N GLN A 214 -6.16 -1.24 -10.25
CA GLN A 214 -7.26 -2.10 -10.70
C GLN A 214 -6.79 -3.25 -11.58
N VAL A 215 -5.90 -3.01 -12.55
CA VAL A 215 -5.34 -4.05 -13.42
C VAL A 215 -4.56 -5.08 -12.58
N ALA A 216 -3.69 -4.61 -11.70
CA ALA A 216 -2.92 -5.47 -10.80
C ALA A 216 -3.79 -6.33 -9.88
N ALA A 217 -4.89 -5.76 -9.36
CA ALA A 217 -5.78 -6.46 -8.45
C ALA A 217 -6.76 -7.41 -9.15
N SER A 218 -7.17 -7.12 -10.38
CA SER A 218 -8.31 -7.82 -11.03
C SER A 218 -7.94 -8.68 -12.24
N LEU A 219 -6.77 -8.48 -12.86
CA LEU A 219 -6.37 -9.18 -14.07
C LEU A 219 -5.11 -10.04 -13.85
N PRO A 220 -5.26 -11.33 -13.48
CA PRO A 220 -4.13 -12.18 -13.07
C PRO A 220 -3.11 -12.47 -14.19
N ASP A 221 -3.51 -12.30 -15.45
CA ASP A 221 -2.61 -12.49 -16.61
C ASP A 221 -1.68 -11.29 -16.84
N PHE A 222 -1.92 -10.15 -16.18
CA PHE A 222 -1.14 -8.92 -16.31
C PHE A 222 -0.12 -8.83 -15.17
N ARG A 223 1.15 -9.05 -15.49
CA ARG A 223 2.26 -8.94 -14.54
C ARG A 223 2.76 -7.51 -14.51
N TYR A 224 2.71 -6.88 -13.35
CA TYR A 224 3.29 -5.54 -13.18
C TYR A 224 4.81 -5.58 -13.32
N GLU A 225 5.37 -4.67 -14.12
CA GLU A 225 6.80 -4.57 -14.38
C GLU A 225 7.43 -3.29 -13.81
N GLY A 226 6.63 -2.41 -13.21
CA GLY A 226 7.10 -1.14 -12.66
C GLY A 226 6.73 0.07 -13.49
N GLU A 227 7.38 1.18 -13.16
CA GLU A 227 7.41 2.39 -13.96
C GLU A 227 8.32 2.16 -15.18
N ALA A 228 7.83 2.51 -16.37
CA ALA A 228 8.57 2.36 -17.60
C ALA A 228 9.28 3.65 -18.04
N PHE A 229 8.65 4.80 -17.77
CA PHE A 229 9.11 6.16 -18.08
C PHE A 229 8.15 7.17 -17.45
N GLU A 230 8.50 8.45 -17.48
CA GLU A 230 7.64 9.56 -17.08
C GLU A 230 7.00 10.22 -18.33
N ALA A 231 5.70 10.46 -18.30
CA ALA A 231 5.00 11.26 -19.31
C ALA A 231 5.46 12.72 -19.23
N ALA A 232 5.16 13.50 -20.28
CA ALA A 232 5.30 14.94 -20.16
C ALA A 232 4.24 15.48 -19.19
N PRO A 233 4.54 16.53 -18.39
CA PRO A 233 3.58 17.09 -17.46
C PRO A 233 2.32 17.61 -18.16
N ASP A 234 1.15 17.24 -17.62
CA ASP A 234 -0.16 17.57 -18.20
C ASP A 234 -0.34 19.08 -18.47
N GLY A 235 -0.65 19.43 -19.71
CA GLY A 235 -0.88 20.79 -20.18
C GLY A 235 0.39 21.65 -20.27
N ALA A 236 1.58 21.06 -20.22
CA ALA A 236 2.82 21.78 -20.41
C ALA A 236 2.95 22.34 -21.84
N ALA A 237 3.70 23.44 -21.98
CA ALA A 237 3.88 24.04 -23.30
C ALA A 237 4.75 23.14 -24.20
N GLY A 238 4.24 22.84 -25.40
CA GLY A 238 4.97 22.08 -26.42
C GLY A 238 4.86 20.56 -26.27
N THR A 239 3.88 20.08 -25.51
CA THR A 239 3.50 18.67 -25.46
C THR A 239 2.52 18.31 -26.58
N ILE A 240 2.37 17.00 -26.79
CA ILE A 240 1.42 16.38 -27.70
C ILE A 240 0.74 15.21 -27.01
N ASP A 241 -0.54 14.99 -27.30
CA ASP A 241 -1.32 13.88 -26.75
C ASP A 241 -0.84 12.53 -27.31
N VAL A 242 -0.81 11.51 -26.45
CA VAL A 242 -0.69 10.10 -26.85
C VAL A 242 -2.06 9.44 -26.74
N PHE A 243 -2.55 8.96 -27.88
CA PHE A 243 -3.87 8.35 -28.04
C PHE A 243 -3.82 6.85 -27.78
N ARG A 244 -4.76 6.32 -26.99
CA ARG A 244 -4.90 4.89 -26.70
C ARG A 244 -6.09 4.27 -27.40
N PHE A 245 -5.87 3.06 -27.91
CA PHE A 245 -6.87 2.24 -28.57
C PHE A 245 -6.86 0.82 -28.01
N LEU A 246 -8.04 0.24 -27.77
CA LEU A 246 -8.21 -1.18 -27.46
C LEU A 246 -8.59 -1.95 -28.72
N ASN A 247 -7.80 -2.95 -29.09
CA ASN A 247 -8.24 -3.94 -30.06
C ASN A 247 -9.23 -4.91 -29.39
N THR A 248 -10.51 -4.77 -29.71
CA THR A 248 -11.61 -5.52 -29.09
C THR A 248 -11.62 -7.02 -29.42
N GLN A 249 -10.84 -7.47 -30.42
CA GLN A 249 -10.71 -8.89 -30.75
C GLN A 249 -9.60 -9.58 -29.95
N THR A 250 -8.47 -8.90 -29.75
CA THR A 250 -7.28 -9.50 -29.11
C THR A 250 -7.14 -9.10 -27.63
N GLY A 251 -7.76 -7.99 -27.23
CA GLY A 251 -7.60 -7.37 -25.91
C GLY A 251 -6.28 -6.59 -25.75
N THR A 252 -5.53 -6.39 -26.84
CA THR A 252 -4.25 -5.65 -26.81
C THR A 252 -4.47 -4.15 -27.03
N HIS A 253 -3.56 -3.33 -26.50
CA HIS A 253 -3.63 -1.89 -26.62
C HIS A 253 -2.62 -1.36 -27.65
N PHE A 254 -2.98 -0.27 -28.28
CA PHE A 254 -2.15 0.48 -29.23
C PHE A 254 -2.07 1.94 -28.82
N TYR A 255 -0.87 2.52 -28.94
CA TYR A 255 -0.56 3.89 -28.52
C TYR A 255 0.08 4.65 -29.68
N THR A 256 -0.42 5.86 -29.97
CA THR A 256 0.16 6.72 -31.00
C THR A 256 0.02 8.19 -30.67
N ALA A 257 1.05 8.98 -30.95
CA ALA A 257 0.98 10.44 -30.95
C ALA A 257 0.68 11.00 -32.37
N ASN A 258 0.59 10.14 -33.38
CA ASN A 258 0.32 10.55 -34.75
C ASN A 258 -1.18 10.75 -34.97
N VAL A 259 -1.57 12.02 -35.11
CA VAL A 259 -2.96 12.43 -35.36
C VAL A 259 -3.57 11.78 -36.59
N ALA A 260 -2.82 11.61 -37.68
CA ALA A 260 -3.34 10.97 -38.89
C ALA A 260 -3.55 9.45 -38.69
N GLU A 261 -2.69 8.79 -37.91
CA GLU A 261 -2.85 7.37 -37.53
C GLU A 261 -4.07 7.19 -36.61
N ARG A 262 -4.26 8.07 -35.62
CA ARG A 262 -5.45 8.14 -34.79
C ARG A 262 -6.72 8.29 -35.63
N ASP A 263 -6.75 9.29 -36.51
CA ASP A 263 -7.93 9.60 -37.32
C ASP A 263 -8.27 8.45 -38.28
N LEU A 264 -7.25 7.80 -38.85
CA LEU A 264 -7.45 6.61 -39.69
C LEU A 264 -8.05 5.44 -38.89
N LEU A 265 -7.59 5.20 -37.67
CA LEU A 265 -8.13 4.14 -36.79
C LEU A 265 -9.55 4.43 -36.32
N ILE A 266 -9.91 5.70 -36.12
CA ILE A 266 -11.29 6.11 -35.78
C ILE A 266 -12.22 5.96 -36.99
N GLN A 267 -11.78 6.38 -38.18
CA GLN A 267 -12.59 6.34 -39.40
C GLN A 267 -12.80 4.92 -39.92
N THR A 268 -11.76 4.09 -39.82
CA THR A 268 -11.84 2.69 -40.18
C THR A 268 -12.62 2.01 -39.07
N ASN A 269 -13.91 1.73 -39.29
CA ASN A 269 -14.82 1.03 -38.37
C ASN A 269 -14.39 -0.45 -38.15
N GLY A 270 -13.13 -0.63 -37.76
CA GLY A 270 -12.45 -1.89 -37.55
C GLY A 270 -12.55 -2.32 -36.09
N THR A 271 -11.53 -3.05 -35.64
CA THR A 271 -11.53 -3.73 -34.34
C THR A 271 -11.00 -2.86 -33.21
N SER A 272 -10.44 -1.70 -33.54
CA SER A 272 -9.83 -0.75 -32.59
C SER A 272 -10.87 0.23 -32.05
N ARG A 273 -11.12 0.17 -30.74
CA ARG A 273 -11.94 1.13 -30.02
C ARG A 273 -11.05 2.25 -29.48
N TYR A 274 -11.37 3.50 -29.82
CA TYR A 274 -10.70 4.67 -29.26
C TYR A 274 -11.06 4.83 -27.78
N GLU A 275 -10.05 4.99 -26.92
CA GLU A 275 -10.24 5.14 -25.47
C GLU A 275 -9.90 6.54 -24.96
N GLY A 276 -9.41 7.41 -25.84
CA GLY A 276 -9.05 8.78 -25.52
C GLY A 276 -7.54 9.00 -25.47
N GLU A 277 -7.17 10.10 -24.84
CA GLU A 277 -5.81 10.42 -24.46
C GLU A 277 -5.38 9.56 -23.26
N ALA A 278 -4.17 9.00 -23.33
CA ALA A 278 -3.59 8.23 -22.24
C ALA A 278 -2.63 9.05 -21.37
N TYR A 279 -1.85 9.93 -21.99
CA TYR A 279 -0.87 10.83 -21.38
C TYR A 279 -0.31 11.78 -22.44
N GLU A 280 0.44 12.80 -22.01
CA GLU A 280 1.16 13.71 -22.88
C GLU A 280 2.62 13.27 -23.11
N ALA A 281 3.20 13.71 -24.24
CA ALA A 281 4.58 13.45 -24.64
C ALA A 281 5.16 14.64 -25.42
N TYR A 282 6.39 14.51 -25.91
CA TYR A 282 7.03 15.52 -26.76
C TYR A 282 7.20 15.02 -28.20
N ALA A 283 6.95 15.90 -29.17
CA ALA A 283 7.12 15.61 -30.60
C ALA A 283 8.61 15.50 -31.00
N GLU A 284 9.47 16.24 -30.30
CA GLU A 284 10.87 16.44 -30.65
C GLU A 284 11.78 16.19 -29.44
N ASP A 285 13.03 15.79 -29.73
CA ASP A 285 14.08 15.58 -28.73
C ASP A 285 14.41 16.87 -27.96
N GLY A 286 15.01 16.73 -26.78
CA GLY A 286 15.33 17.84 -25.89
C GLY A 286 16.11 17.44 -24.64
N ALA A 287 16.62 18.43 -23.92
CA ALA A 287 17.34 18.17 -22.67
C ALA A 287 16.41 17.51 -21.64
N GLY A 288 16.85 16.38 -21.06
CA GLY A 288 16.09 15.62 -20.07
C GLY A 288 15.14 14.58 -20.66
N ARG A 289 15.00 14.52 -21.99
CA ARG A 289 14.07 13.61 -22.65
C ARG A 289 14.75 12.33 -23.12
N ALA A 290 13.97 11.26 -23.21
CA ALA A 290 14.32 10.00 -23.84
C ALA A 290 13.39 9.69 -25.02
N ALA A 291 13.93 9.02 -26.03
CA ALA A 291 13.15 8.54 -27.15
C ALA A 291 12.32 7.32 -26.75
N LEU A 292 11.01 7.32 -27.01
CA LEU A 292 10.18 6.13 -26.88
C LEU A 292 10.17 5.35 -28.21
N HIS A 293 10.83 4.20 -28.21
CA HIS A 293 11.05 3.35 -29.36
C HIS A 293 9.84 2.44 -29.60
N ARG A 294 9.32 2.41 -30.83
CA ARG A 294 8.15 1.60 -31.23
C ARG A 294 8.57 0.40 -32.09
N PHE A 295 8.02 -0.77 -31.78
CA PHE A 295 8.18 -1.99 -32.56
C PHE A 295 6.81 -2.59 -32.89
N LEU A 296 6.66 -3.13 -34.10
CA LEU A 296 5.53 -3.99 -34.46
C LEU A 296 5.94 -5.45 -34.34
N ASN A 297 5.19 -6.24 -33.56
CA ASN A 297 5.26 -7.69 -33.62
C ASN A 297 4.50 -8.18 -34.87
N THR A 298 5.22 -8.69 -35.88
CA THR A 298 4.63 -9.09 -37.15
C THR A 298 3.77 -10.36 -37.09
N ASP A 299 3.91 -11.14 -36.02
CA ASP A 299 3.16 -12.39 -35.85
C ASP A 299 1.78 -12.12 -35.24
N THR A 300 1.70 -11.16 -34.30
CA THR A 300 0.47 -10.86 -33.54
C THR A 300 -0.21 -9.56 -33.98
N GLY A 301 0.52 -8.66 -34.63
CA GLY A 301 0.08 -7.30 -34.93
C GLY A 301 0.09 -6.34 -33.72
N SER A 302 0.55 -6.77 -32.54
CA SER A 302 0.67 -5.92 -31.36
C SER A 302 1.95 -5.08 -31.40
N HIS A 303 1.96 -3.99 -30.62
CA HIS A 303 3.11 -3.09 -30.56
C HIS A 303 3.82 -3.19 -29.21
N PHE A 304 5.13 -2.96 -29.23
CA PHE A 304 5.99 -2.86 -28.05
C PHE A 304 6.65 -1.49 -28.03
N TYR A 305 6.80 -0.92 -26.83
CA TYR A 305 7.31 0.42 -26.61
C TYR A 305 8.36 0.39 -25.49
N THR A 306 9.46 1.13 -25.65
CA THR A 306 10.47 1.24 -24.60
C THR A 306 11.25 2.55 -24.69
N ALA A 307 11.53 3.16 -23.54
CA ALA A 307 12.46 4.29 -23.41
C ALA A 307 13.91 3.84 -23.15
N SER A 308 14.11 2.55 -22.84
CA SER A 308 15.44 2.00 -22.58
C SER A 308 16.16 1.67 -23.89
N ALA A 309 17.27 2.37 -24.14
CA ALA A 309 18.12 2.10 -25.30
C ALA A 309 18.68 0.66 -25.29
N ASP A 310 18.95 0.11 -24.10
CA ASP A 310 19.43 -1.27 -23.95
C ASP A 310 18.33 -2.29 -24.27
N GLU A 311 17.10 -2.06 -23.81
CA GLU A 311 15.95 -2.92 -24.12
C GLU A 311 15.60 -2.84 -25.61
N GLN A 312 15.64 -1.64 -26.20
CA GLN A 312 15.48 -1.42 -27.64
C GLN A 312 16.50 -2.23 -28.44
N ALA A 313 17.79 -2.13 -28.09
CA ALA A 313 18.86 -2.83 -28.78
C ALA A 313 18.74 -4.35 -28.60
N PHE A 314 18.40 -4.79 -27.39
CA PHE A 314 18.17 -6.20 -27.09
C PHE A 314 17.02 -6.77 -27.90
N VAL A 315 15.89 -6.07 -28.00
CA VAL A 315 14.72 -6.54 -28.75
C VAL A 315 15.03 -6.65 -30.24
N ALA A 316 15.67 -5.61 -30.81
CA ALA A 316 16.06 -5.59 -32.21
C ALA A 316 17.04 -6.71 -32.57
N ALA A 317 17.94 -7.08 -31.66
CA ALA A 317 18.95 -8.11 -31.89
C ALA A 317 18.45 -9.54 -31.67
N ASN A 318 17.50 -9.75 -30.76
CA ASN A 318 17.14 -11.09 -30.27
C ASN A 318 15.77 -11.59 -30.72
N PHE A 319 14.87 -10.72 -31.20
CA PHE A 319 13.51 -11.12 -31.58
C PHE A 319 13.18 -10.72 -33.01
N ALA A 320 13.33 -11.67 -33.94
CA ALA A 320 13.14 -11.46 -35.38
C ALA A 320 11.71 -11.04 -35.77
N GLN A 321 10.71 -11.37 -34.94
CA GLN A 321 9.31 -10.99 -35.16
C GLN A 321 9.01 -9.52 -34.81
N TYR A 322 9.91 -8.83 -34.10
CA TYR A 322 9.75 -7.42 -33.78
C TYR A 322 10.42 -6.55 -34.83
N ARG A 323 9.60 -5.94 -35.70
CA ARG A 323 10.06 -4.93 -36.66
C ARG A 323 10.14 -3.57 -35.97
N TYR A 324 11.34 -3.00 -35.91
CA TYR A 324 11.54 -1.64 -35.41
C TYR A 324 10.89 -0.62 -36.35
N GLU A 325 10.07 0.27 -35.80
CA GLU A 325 9.34 1.30 -36.55
C GLU A 325 9.89 2.71 -36.32
N GLY A 326 10.89 2.85 -35.45
CA GLY A 326 11.53 4.14 -35.13
C GLY A 326 11.10 4.69 -33.78
N VAL A 327 11.40 5.98 -33.59
CA VAL A 327 10.95 6.75 -32.42
C VAL A 327 9.52 7.18 -32.67
N GLY A 328 8.62 6.86 -31.74
CA GLY A 328 7.23 7.30 -31.80
C GLY A 328 7.05 8.74 -31.35
N TYR A 329 7.68 9.08 -30.21
CA TYR A 329 7.67 10.37 -29.53
C TYR A 329 8.74 10.33 -28.41
N TYR A 330 8.88 11.42 -27.66
CA TYR A 330 9.83 11.56 -26.56
C TYR A 330 9.12 11.74 -25.22
N VAL A 331 9.73 11.23 -24.16
CA VAL A 331 9.21 11.14 -22.78
C VAL A 331 10.30 11.58 -21.79
N ASP A 332 9.97 11.75 -20.51
CA ASP A 332 10.95 12.01 -19.44
C ASP A 332 11.43 10.69 -18.79
N LEU A 333 12.50 10.74 -17.99
CA LEU A 333 13.14 9.60 -17.32
C LEU A 333 13.27 9.79 -15.80
#